data_AF-A0A081BPI1-F1
#
_entry.id   AF-A0A081BPI1-F1
#
_cell.length_a   1.000
_cell.length_b   1.000
_cell.length_c   1.000
_cell.angle_alpha   90.00
_cell.angle_beta   90.00
_cell.angle_gamma   90.00
#
_symmetry.space_group_name_H-M   'P 1'
#
loop_
_entity.id
_entity.type
_entity.pdbx_description
1 polymer ?
#
loop_
_entity_poly.entity_id
_entity_poly.type
_entity_poly.pdbx_seq_one_letter_code
_entity_poly.pdbx_strand_id
1 'polypeptide(L)'
;MNIELTHRQALLATYRDGLLQDTLPFWMKHSVDREHGGFCFALNRDGSRLSADKFLWLHGRFVWLLSTLYQTVEPKAEWLELARHGLDFMRRYGFDTDGRMFFSVTQDGRPLRKRRYLFSEAFAAMALAAYANAANDADAARQAGDLFRLMLRYITTPGLLEPKVNPQTRPLKGLTLPMILIAVAQTLRETTNDPLCDEWIQRSIDEIERDFMKPEFDAVLETVGTNGEFYDNFDGRMVCPGHSIEAAWFILHEAKYRGNDPRLIRLGCTILDWSWRLGWDDQFGGLLYYRDAKGLPSAEYWHDMKFWWPHNEAIIATLLAYVMTGDAKYREWHQLAHDWAYAHFPDPEFGEWFGYLHRDGTVSTQLKGNTWKGPFHLPRMQWYCWQLLEK
;
A
#
# COMPACT_ATOMS: atom_id res chain seq x y z
N MET A 1 16.78 19.39 12.93
CA MET A 1 16.91 18.39 11.84
C MET A 1 17.21 19.18 10.56
N ASN A 2 18.48 19.27 10.15
CA ASN A 2 18.90 20.18 9.07
C ASN A 2 18.76 19.49 7.70
N ILE A 3 17.53 19.35 7.22
CA ILE A 3 17.32 19.45 5.77
C ILE A 3 17.49 20.93 5.45
N GLU A 4 18.40 21.28 4.54
CA GLU A 4 18.57 22.68 4.12
C GLU A 4 17.21 23.26 3.73
N LEU A 5 16.90 24.47 4.23
CA LEU A 5 15.56 25.06 4.15
C LEU A 5 15.03 25.11 2.71
N THR A 6 15.91 25.39 1.75
CA THR A 6 15.64 25.41 0.31
C THR A 6 15.26 24.02 -0.23
N HIS A 7 15.98 22.97 0.18
CA HIS A 7 15.69 21.60 -0.22
C HIS A 7 14.37 21.09 0.39
N ARG A 8 14.09 21.41 1.66
CA ARG A 8 12.80 21.09 2.31
C ARG A 8 11.63 21.74 1.56
N GLN A 9 11.76 23.01 1.15
CA GLN A 9 10.72 23.72 0.40
C GLN A 9 10.48 23.09 -0.98
N ALA A 10 11.52 22.64 -1.67
CA ALA A 10 11.39 21.94 -2.95
C ALA A 10 10.66 20.60 -2.81
N LEU A 11 10.98 19.80 -1.79
CA LEU A 11 10.26 18.56 -1.49
C LEU A 11 8.79 18.82 -1.12
N LEU A 12 8.52 19.84 -0.31
CA LEU A 12 7.16 20.24 0.05
C LEU A 12 6.33 20.60 -1.19
N ALA A 13 6.88 21.43 -2.09
CA ALA A 13 6.21 21.75 -3.34
C ALA A 13 5.94 20.50 -4.19
N THR A 14 6.96 19.64 -4.34
CA THR A 14 6.84 18.40 -5.12
C THR A 14 5.73 17.49 -4.60
N TYR A 15 5.64 17.30 -3.28
CA TYR A 15 4.65 16.40 -2.68
C TYR A 15 3.27 17.03 -2.56
N ARG A 16 3.17 18.24 -1.98
CA ARG A 16 1.89 18.93 -1.78
C ARG A 16 1.27 19.34 -3.11
N ASP A 17 2.02 20.06 -3.94
CA ASP A 17 1.48 20.62 -5.17
C ASP A 17 1.31 19.50 -6.20
N GLY A 18 2.23 18.53 -6.25
CA GLY A 18 2.05 17.31 -7.06
C GLY A 18 0.80 16.52 -6.68
N LEU A 19 0.45 16.41 -5.40
CA LEU A 19 -0.80 15.77 -4.98
C LEU A 19 -2.03 16.58 -5.42
N LEU A 20 -2.06 17.87 -5.06
CA LEU A 20 -3.26 18.70 -5.15
C LEU A 20 -3.52 19.27 -6.55
N GLN A 21 -2.48 19.42 -7.37
CA GLN A 21 -2.56 20.06 -8.69
C GLN A 21 -2.36 19.07 -9.84
N ASP A 22 -1.88 17.85 -9.57
CA ASP A 22 -1.62 16.84 -10.60
C ASP A 22 -2.32 15.49 -10.31
N THR A 23 -1.81 14.73 -9.33
CA THR A 23 -2.27 13.35 -9.06
C THR A 23 -3.77 13.27 -8.78
N LEU A 24 -4.27 14.03 -7.79
CA LEU A 24 -5.66 13.92 -7.37
C LEU A 24 -6.63 14.46 -8.45
N PRO A 25 -6.39 15.62 -9.08
CA PRO A 25 -7.19 16.09 -10.21
C PRO A 25 -7.30 15.08 -11.37
N PHE A 26 -6.22 14.37 -11.72
CA PHE A 26 -6.25 13.34 -12.76
C PHE A 26 -7.31 12.27 -12.44
N TRP A 27 -7.26 11.69 -11.23
CA TRP A 27 -8.18 10.63 -10.85
C TRP A 27 -9.62 11.13 -10.70
N MET A 28 -9.84 12.32 -10.12
CA MET A 28 -11.18 12.89 -9.99
C MET A 28 -11.83 13.21 -11.34
N LYS A 29 -11.04 13.65 -12.31
CA LYS A 29 -11.52 13.96 -13.66
C LYS A 29 -11.84 12.71 -14.47
N HIS A 30 -10.98 11.70 -14.40
CA HIS A 30 -10.98 10.59 -15.36
C HIS A 30 -11.62 9.30 -14.84
N SER A 31 -11.67 9.08 -13.52
CA SER A 31 -12.15 7.80 -12.98
C SER A 31 -13.62 7.79 -12.54
N VAL A 32 -14.23 8.95 -12.27
CA VAL A 32 -15.56 9.01 -11.65
C VAL A 32 -16.64 8.56 -12.64
N ASP A 33 -17.34 7.48 -12.30
CA ASP A 33 -18.51 7.01 -13.05
C ASP A 33 -19.79 7.57 -12.41
N ARG A 34 -20.28 8.67 -12.96
CA ARG A 34 -21.51 9.32 -12.48
C ARG A 34 -22.79 8.63 -12.96
N GLU A 35 -22.70 7.77 -13.98
CA GLU A 35 -23.86 7.10 -14.56
C GLU A 35 -24.24 5.86 -13.73
N HIS A 36 -23.24 5.06 -13.35
CA HIS A 36 -23.47 3.80 -12.62
C HIS A 36 -22.96 3.82 -11.16
N GLY A 37 -22.43 4.96 -10.68
CA GLY A 37 -21.83 5.05 -9.36
C GLY A 37 -20.39 4.50 -9.31
N GLY A 38 -19.62 4.83 -8.27
CA GLY A 38 -18.24 4.34 -8.13
C GLY A 38 -17.27 4.89 -9.19
N PHE A 39 -16.20 4.13 -9.45
CA PHE A 39 -15.04 4.57 -10.25
C PHE A 39 -14.55 3.52 -11.25
N CYS A 40 -14.12 3.95 -12.44
CA CYS A 40 -13.42 3.15 -13.43
C CYS A 40 -11.92 3.47 -13.39
N PHE A 41 -11.09 2.51 -12.95
CA PHE A 41 -9.65 2.75 -12.75
C PHE A 41 -8.76 2.30 -13.90
N ALA A 42 -9.29 1.54 -14.87
CA ALA A 42 -8.52 1.14 -16.04
C ALA A 42 -8.42 2.32 -17.02
N LEU A 43 -7.36 3.10 -16.90
CA LEU A 43 -7.16 4.36 -17.62
C LEU A 43 -5.90 4.31 -18.49
N ASN A 44 -6.02 4.82 -19.71
CA ASN A 44 -4.93 5.03 -20.64
C ASN A 44 -4.08 6.25 -20.23
N ARG A 45 -3.00 6.53 -20.97
CA ARG A 45 -2.08 7.65 -20.74
C ARG A 45 -2.79 8.99 -20.56
N ASP A 46 -3.73 9.27 -21.47
CA ASP A 46 -4.52 10.50 -21.55
C ASP A 46 -5.74 10.52 -20.60
N GLY A 47 -5.88 9.50 -19.76
CA GLY A 47 -7.01 9.33 -18.87
C GLY A 47 -8.29 8.81 -19.57
N SER A 48 -8.23 8.43 -20.85
CA SER A 48 -9.33 7.72 -21.49
C SER A 48 -9.54 6.33 -20.89
N ARG A 49 -10.79 5.89 -20.80
CA ARG A 49 -11.14 4.62 -20.14
C ARG A 49 -10.82 3.43 -21.05
N LEU A 50 -10.00 2.50 -20.56
CA LEU A 50 -9.65 1.23 -21.22
C LEU A 50 -10.64 0.10 -20.88
N SER A 51 -11.18 0.11 -19.68
CA SER A 51 -12.21 -0.84 -19.22
C SER A 51 -13.12 -0.18 -18.19
N ALA A 52 -14.39 -0.59 -18.18
CA ALA A 52 -15.39 -0.09 -17.24
C ALA A 52 -15.65 -1.03 -16.06
N ASP A 53 -14.97 -2.18 -16.00
CA ASP A 53 -15.01 -3.06 -14.83
C ASP A 53 -14.45 -2.34 -13.60
N LYS A 54 -15.05 -2.64 -12.44
CA LYS A 54 -14.83 -1.94 -11.18
C LYS A 54 -14.11 -2.85 -10.18
N PHE A 55 -12.95 -2.40 -9.71
CA PHE A 55 -12.08 -3.15 -8.79
C PHE A 55 -12.26 -2.66 -7.36
N LEU A 56 -12.73 -3.51 -6.45
CA LEU A 56 -13.09 -3.07 -5.10
C LEU A 56 -11.90 -2.68 -4.23
N TRP A 57 -10.72 -3.25 -4.48
CA TRP A 57 -9.50 -2.82 -3.79
C TRP A 57 -9.21 -1.35 -4.06
N LEU A 58 -9.32 -0.94 -5.32
CA LEU A 58 -9.06 0.43 -5.73
C LEU A 58 -10.18 1.39 -5.29
N HIS A 59 -11.43 0.90 -5.21
CA HIS A 59 -12.52 1.69 -4.60
C HIS A 59 -12.22 2.00 -3.13
N GLY A 60 -11.91 0.97 -2.33
CA GLY A 60 -11.58 1.15 -0.93
C GLY A 60 -10.40 2.10 -0.72
N ARG A 61 -9.35 1.93 -1.52
CA ARG A 61 -8.18 2.81 -1.53
C ARG A 61 -8.50 4.26 -1.87
N PHE A 62 -9.34 4.51 -2.87
CA PHE A 62 -9.67 5.89 -3.26
C PHE A 62 -10.60 6.58 -2.26
N VAL A 63 -11.58 5.85 -1.73
CA VAL A 63 -12.45 6.35 -0.65
C VAL A 63 -11.62 6.68 0.59
N TRP A 64 -10.71 5.78 0.99
CA TRP A 64 -9.76 6.06 2.07
C TRP A 64 -8.97 7.35 1.81
N LEU A 65 -8.37 7.49 0.62
CA LEU A 65 -7.58 8.67 0.26
C LEU A 65 -8.42 9.96 0.39
N LEU A 66 -9.58 10.02 -0.25
CA LEU A 66 -10.44 11.20 -0.25
C LEU A 66 -10.89 11.58 1.16
N SER A 67 -11.25 10.60 1.98
CA SER A 67 -11.62 10.81 3.39
C SER A 67 -10.45 11.28 4.24
N THR A 68 -9.25 10.72 4.04
CA THR A 68 -8.03 11.14 4.74
C THR A 68 -7.66 12.58 4.37
N LEU A 69 -7.71 12.95 3.09
CA LEU A 69 -7.43 14.32 2.65
C LEU A 69 -8.45 15.31 3.20
N TYR A 70 -9.73 14.94 3.23
CA TYR A 70 -10.77 15.77 3.85
C TYR A 70 -10.45 16.13 5.31
N GLN A 71 -9.97 15.16 6.08
CA GLN A 71 -9.67 15.35 7.50
C GLN A 71 -8.34 16.04 7.79
N THR A 72 -7.32 15.75 6.98
CA THR A 72 -5.94 16.12 7.33
C THR A 72 -5.39 17.28 6.51
N VAL A 73 -6.03 17.61 5.38
CA VAL A 73 -5.60 18.68 4.48
C VAL A 73 -6.60 19.82 4.48
N GLU A 74 -7.82 19.56 4.02
CA GLU A 74 -8.87 20.58 3.92
C GLU A 74 -10.24 19.90 3.81
N PRO A 75 -11.28 20.40 4.51
CA PRO A 75 -12.63 19.83 4.43
C PRO A 75 -13.35 20.23 3.13
N LYS A 76 -12.80 19.87 1.96
CA LYS A 76 -13.42 20.13 0.66
C LYS A 76 -14.62 19.22 0.45
N ALA A 77 -15.80 19.83 0.28
CA ALA A 77 -17.06 19.10 0.08
C ALA A 77 -16.97 18.09 -1.06
N GLU A 78 -16.29 18.42 -2.16
CA GLU A 78 -16.12 17.52 -3.31
C GLU A 78 -15.42 16.20 -2.94
N TRP A 79 -14.42 16.24 -2.05
CA TRP A 79 -13.71 15.03 -1.61
C TRP A 79 -14.61 14.12 -0.80
N LEU A 80 -15.38 14.69 0.13
CA LEU A 80 -16.31 13.92 0.95
C LEU A 80 -17.45 13.32 0.10
N GLU A 81 -17.96 14.07 -0.87
CA GLU A 81 -19.01 13.60 -1.78
C GLU A 81 -18.51 12.48 -2.69
N LEU A 82 -17.29 12.56 -3.22
CA LEU A 82 -16.71 11.46 -3.99
C LEU A 82 -16.39 10.24 -3.12
N ALA A 83 -15.95 10.45 -1.87
CA ALA A 83 -15.76 9.34 -0.93
C ALA A 83 -17.08 8.61 -0.66
N ARG A 84 -18.17 9.36 -0.42
CA ARG A 84 -19.53 8.81 -0.28
C ARG A 84 -19.96 8.06 -1.54
N HIS A 85 -19.77 8.65 -2.72
CA HIS A 85 -20.10 8.06 -4.03
C HIS A 85 -19.43 6.70 -4.24
N GLY A 86 -18.14 6.58 -3.88
CA GLY A 86 -17.41 5.32 -3.93
C GLY A 86 -17.90 4.31 -2.90
N LEU A 87 -18.15 4.77 -1.67
CA LEU A 87 -18.59 3.92 -0.57
C LEU A 87 -19.98 3.33 -0.80
N ASP A 88 -20.92 4.13 -1.30
CA ASP A 88 -22.27 3.68 -1.60
C ASP A 88 -22.27 2.63 -2.73
N PHE A 89 -21.40 2.79 -3.73
CA PHE A 89 -21.20 1.75 -4.75
C PHE A 89 -20.70 0.45 -4.13
N MET A 90 -19.69 0.50 -3.26
CA MET A 90 -19.18 -0.70 -2.57
C MET A 90 -20.24 -1.37 -1.69
N ARG A 91 -21.03 -0.60 -0.95
CA ARG A 91 -22.14 -1.13 -0.13
C ARG A 91 -23.18 -1.84 -0.98
N ARG A 92 -23.51 -1.28 -2.15
CA ARG A 92 -24.56 -1.79 -3.02
C ARG A 92 -24.17 -3.03 -3.81
N TYR A 93 -22.92 -3.09 -4.29
CA TYR A 93 -22.49 -4.09 -5.27
C TYR A 93 -21.27 -4.92 -4.85
N GLY A 94 -20.61 -4.54 -3.76
CA GLY A 94 -19.31 -5.09 -3.39
C GLY A 94 -19.37 -6.41 -2.63
N PHE A 95 -20.48 -6.72 -1.99
CA PHE A 95 -20.64 -7.86 -1.10
C PHE A 95 -21.33 -9.05 -1.78
N ASP A 96 -20.84 -10.24 -1.49
CA ASP A 96 -21.44 -11.52 -1.85
C ASP A 96 -22.36 -12.02 -0.72
N THR A 97 -23.14 -13.07 -0.98
CA THR A 97 -24.16 -13.57 -0.04
C THR A 97 -23.61 -14.15 1.26
N ASP A 98 -22.31 -14.47 1.31
CA ASP A 98 -21.62 -14.96 2.52
C ASP A 98 -20.98 -13.83 3.36
N GLY A 99 -21.24 -12.57 3.00
CA GLY A 99 -20.70 -11.37 3.67
C GLY A 99 -19.26 -11.02 3.26
N ARG A 100 -18.60 -11.85 2.45
CA ARG A 100 -17.29 -11.50 1.86
C ARG A 100 -17.48 -10.61 0.64
N MET A 101 -16.38 -10.01 0.18
CA MET A 101 -16.42 -9.08 -0.93
C MET A 101 -15.92 -9.69 -2.23
N PHE A 102 -16.50 -9.23 -3.34
CA PHE A 102 -15.93 -9.48 -4.66
C PHE A 102 -14.58 -8.74 -4.79
N PHE A 103 -13.74 -9.19 -5.70
CA PHE A 103 -12.56 -8.46 -6.17
C PHE A 103 -12.95 -7.47 -7.27
N SER A 104 -13.79 -7.92 -8.20
CA SER A 104 -14.25 -7.08 -9.31
C SER A 104 -15.70 -7.36 -9.67
N VAL A 105 -16.35 -6.32 -10.16
CA VAL A 105 -17.71 -6.31 -10.68
C VAL A 105 -17.72 -5.59 -12.03
N THR A 106 -18.73 -5.83 -12.85
CA THR A 106 -18.99 -5.06 -14.08
C THR A 106 -19.28 -3.59 -13.76
N GLN A 107 -19.31 -2.72 -14.77
CA GLN A 107 -19.66 -1.31 -14.59
C GLN A 107 -20.99 -1.12 -13.85
N ASP A 108 -22.00 -1.94 -14.17
CA ASP A 108 -23.34 -1.89 -13.56
C ASP A 108 -23.44 -2.67 -12.23
N GLY A 109 -22.33 -3.22 -11.72
CA GLY A 109 -22.25 -3.83 -10.40
C GLY A 109 -22.56 -5.33 -10.34
N ARG A 110 -22.73 -6.02 -11.48
CA ARG A 110 -22.85 -7.49 -11.49
C ARG A 110 -21.50 -8.16 -11.17
N PRO A 111 -21.48 -9.21 -10.34
CA PRO A 111 -20.25 -9.84 -9.88
C PRO A 111 -19.46 -10.50 -11.00
N LEU A 112 -18.14 -10.31 -11.01
CA LEU A 112 -17.23 -10.94 -11.98
C LEU A 112 -16.26 -11.92 -11.32
N ARG A 113 -15.59 -11.48 -10.24
CA ARG A 113 -14.55 -12.28 -9.61
C ARG A 113 -14.56 -12.07 -8.11
N LYS A 114 -14.57 -13.17 -7.36
CA LYS A 114 -14.22 -13.22 -5.94
C LYS A 114 -12.84 -13.86 -5.82
N ARG A 115 -12.00 -13.36 -4.90
CA ARG A 115 -10.66 -13.93 -4.67
C ARG A 115 -10.67 -14.71 -3.36
N ARG A 116 -9.79 -15.71 -3.26
CA ARG A 116 -9.56 -16.43 -2.01
C ARG A 116 -9.10 -15.50 -0.88
N TYR A 117 -8.37 -14.43 -1.19
CA TYR A 117 -7.80 -13.49 -0.22
C TYR A 117 -8.84 -12.51 0.37
N LEU A 118 -8.47 -11.87 1.49
CA LEU A 118 -9.33 -10.94 2.25
C LEU A 118 -9.01 -9.46 2.00
N PHE A 119 -8.32 -9.15 0.90
CA PHE A 119 -7.82 -7.80 0.65
C PHE A 119 -8.94 -6.84 0.19
N SER A 120 -10.04 -7.33 -0.40
CA SER A 120 -11.19 -6.48 -0.72
C SER A 120 -11.81 -5.96 0.58
N GLU A 121 -11.99 -6.87 1.53
CA GLU A 121 -12.48 -6.61 2.87
C GLU A 121 -11.54 -5.66 3.61
N ALA A 122 -10.22 -5.86 3.50
CA ALA A 122 -9.22 -4.97 4.10
C ALA A 122 -9.35 -3.52 3.63
N PHE A 123 -9.32 -3.28 2.31
CA PHE A 123 -9.40 -1.93 1.78
C PHE A 123 -10.78 -1.30 1.99
N ALA A 124 -11.85 -2.08 2.03
CA ALA A 124 -13.17 -1.59 2.39
C ALA A 124 -13.27 -1.22 3.88
N ALA A 125 -12.64 -1.98 4.78
CA ALA A 125 -12.60 -1.65 6.21
C ALA A 125 -11.83 -0.34 6.44
N MET A 126 -10.69 -0.16 5.76
CA MET A 126 -9.95 1.12 5.78
C MET A 126 -10.79 2.28 5.26
N ALA A 127 -11.49 2.07 4.14
CA ALA A 127 -12.37 3.08 3.55
C ALA A 127 -13.50 3.49 4.49
N LEU A 128 -14.18 2.51 5.08
CA LEU A 128 -15.28 2.71 6.04
C LEU A 128 -14.80 3.46 7.28
N ALA A 129 -13.64 3.09 7.85
CA ALA A 129 -13.07 3.77 9.01
C ALA A 129 -12.70 5.23 8.69
N ALA A 130 -11.93 5.46 7.63
CA ALA A 130 -11.53 6.82 7.24
C ALA A 130 -12.76 7.70 6.92
N TYR A 131 -13.74 7.15 6.20
CA TYR A 131 -14.98 7.85 5.88
C TYR A 131 -15.82 8.14 7.13
N ALA A 132 -15.91 7.19 8.06
CA ALA A 132 -16.63 7.38 9.31
C ALA A 132 -16.07 8.56 10.13
N ASN A 133 -14.74 8.66 10.21
CA ASN A 133 -14.08 9.79 10.84
C ASN A 133 -14.38 11.10 10.08
N ALA A 134 -14.25 11.11 8.75
CA ALA A 134 -14.49 12.31 7.92
C ALA A 134 -15.94 12.82 7.93
N ALA A 135 -16.91 11.90 7.96
CA ALA A 135 -18.33 12.21 7.85
C ALA A 135 -19.06 12.23 9.21
N ASN A 136 -18.38 11.86 10.31
CA ASN A 136 -19.02 11.50 11.59
C ASN A 136 -20.12 10.43 11.43
N ASP A 137 -19.85 9.41 10.60
CA ASP A 137 -20.80 8.34 10.27
C ASP A 137 -20.59 7.12 11.17
N ALA A 138 -21.40 7.01 12.22
CA ALA A 138 -21.36 5.90 13.17
C ALA A 138 -21.72 4.54 12.52
N ASP A 139 -22.48 4.55 11.44
CA ASP A 139 -22.83 3.33 10.70
C ASP A 139 -21.63 2.80 9.94
N ALA A 140 -20.89 3.69 9.27
CA ALA A 140 -19.62 3.36 8.64
C ALA A 140 -18.57 2.86 9.65
N ALA A 141 -18.47 3.48 10.84
CA ALA A 141 -17.56 3.03 11.89
C ALA A 141 -17.88 1.59 12.34
N ARG A 142 -19.16 1.28 12.54
CA ARG A 142 -19.61 -0.07 12.90
C ARG A 142 -19.29 -1.09 11.79
N GLN A 143 -19.62 -0.77 10.54
CA GLN A 143 -19.31 -1.61 9.38
C GLN A 143 -17.80 -1.88 9.25
N ALA A 144 -16.94 -0.89 9.51
CA ALA A 144 -15.49 -1.06 9.49
C ALA A 144 -15.05 -2.13 10.51
N GLY A 145 -15.53 -2.01 11.75
CA GLY A 145 -15.25 -2.96 12.83
C GLY A 145 -15.80 -4.36 12.56
N ASP A 146 -17.00 -4.47 11.98
CA ASP A 146 -17.61 -5.76 11.61
C ASP A 146 -16.79 -6.45 10.51
N LEU A 147 -16.34 -5.70 9.51
CA LEU A 147 -15.54 -6.24 8.41
C LEU A 147 -14.14 -6.66 8.88
N PHE A 148 -13.54 -5.91 9.81
CA PHE A 148 -12.29 -6.30 10.45
C PHE A 148 -12.46 -7.61 11.24
N ARG A 149 -13.50 -7.74 12.08
CA ARG A 149 -13.82 -8.99 12.78
C ARG A 149 -14.10 -10.15 11.83
N LEU A 150 -14.75 -9.89 10.70
CA LEU A 150 -14.94 -10.89 9.64
C LEU A 150 -13.58 -11.40 9.14
N MET A 151 -12.66 -10.50 8.79
CA MET A 151 -11.31 -10.88 8.36
C MET A 151 -10.61 -11.72 9.43
N LEU A 152 -10.62 -11.26 10.69
CA LEU A 152 -10.02 -11.97 11.81
C LEU A 152 -10.60 -13.38 11.98
N ARG A 153 -11.92 -13.54 11.83
CA ARG A 153 -12.58 -14.85 11.86
C ARG A 153 -12.06 -15.76 10.74
N TYR A 154 -11.96 -15.27 9.51
CA TYR A 154 -11.49 -16.06 8.38
C TYR A 154 -10.03 -16.51 8.51
N ILE A 155 -9.16 -15.67 9.08
CA ILE A 155 -7.73 -16.01 9.24
C ILE A 155 -7.47 -16.92 10.46
N THR A 156 -8.31 -16.84 11.50
CA THR A 156 -8.10 -17.61 12.74
C THR A 156 -8.91 -18.90 12.80
N THR A 157 -9.94 -19.06 11.95
CA THR A 157 -10.76 -20.27 11.93
C THR A 157 -10.23 -21.24 10.86
N PRO A 158 -9.72 -22.43 11.25
CA PRO A 158 -9.24 -23.42 10.29
C PRO A 158 -10.33 -23.79 9.26
N GLY A 159 -9.94 -23.82 7.98
CA GLY A 159 -10.82 -24.25 6.88
C GLY A 159 -11.74 -23.17 6.30
N LEU A 160 -11.87 -21.98 6.90
CA LEU A 160 -12.68 -20.90 6.31
C LEU A 160 -11.99 -20.22 5.12
N LEU A 161 -10.66 -20.10 5.17
CA LEU A 161 -9.88 -19.52 4.09
C LEU A 161 -9.13 -20.63 3.34
N GLU A 162 -9.45 -20.78 2.05
CA GLU A 162 -8.79 -21.79 1.21
C GLU A 162 -7.30 -21.47 1.02
N PRO A 163 -6.38 -22.40 1.37
CA PRO A 163 -4.95 -22.22 1.15
C PRO A 163 -4.58 -22.12 -0.34
N LYS A 164 -3.52 -21.35 -0.65
CA LYS A 164 -3.00 -21.22 -2.03
C LYS A 164 -2.36 -22.53 -2.54
N VAL A 165 -1.84 -23.34 -1.64
CA VAL A 165 -1.10 -24.59 -1.92
C VAL A 165 -1.71 -25.71 -1.09
N ASN A 166 -1.42 -26.97 -1.44
CA ASN A 166 -1.90 -28.10 -0.66
C ASN A 166 -1.31 -28.07 0.77
N PRO A 167 -2.13 -27.79 1.81
CA PRO A 167 -1.64 -27.64 3.17
C PRO A 167 -1.15 -28.96 3.79
N GLN A 168 -1.56 -30.12 3.25
CA GLN A 168 -1.09 -31.43 3.70
C GLN A 168 0.32 -31.75 3.20
N THR A 169 0.72 -31.17 2.07
CA THR A 169 2.04 -31.41 1.45
C THR A 169 3.06 -30.35 1.85
N ARG A 170 2.67 -29.07 1.80
CA ARG A 170 3.55 -27.95 2.14
C ARG A 170 2.71 -26.78 2.64
N PRO A 171 2.44 -26.69 3.95
CA PRO A 171 1.72 -25.56 4.50
C PRO A 171 2.60 -24.31 4.45
N LEU A 172 2.07 -23.24 3.86
CA LEU A 172 2.77 -21.97 3.67
C LEU A 172 1.90 -20.81 4.14
N LYS A 173 2.55 -19.74 4.59
CA LYS A 173 1.93 -18.44 4.86
C LYS A 173 2.74 -17.32 4.22
N GLY A 174 2.07 -16.22 3.92
CA GLY A 174 2.64 -15.09 3.17
C GLY A 174 2.71 -13.81 3.98
N LEU A 175 3.73 -12.99 3.69
CA LEU A 175 4.03 -11.73 4.38
C LEU A 175 2.88 -10.70 4.26
N THR A 176 2.14 -10.73 3.15
CA THR A 176 1.09 -9.74 2.86
C THR A 176 -0.02 -9.73 3.91
N LEU A 177 -0.29 -10.86 4.58
CA LEU A 177 -1.37 -10.93 5.56
C LEU A 177 -1.06 -10.15 6.85
N PRO A 178 0.04 -10.38 7.58
CA PRO A 178 0.37 -9.54 8.73
C PRO A 178 0.55 -8.07 8.33
N MET A 179 1.12 -7.78 7.16
CA MET A 179 1.25 -6.40 6.69
C MET A 179 -0.09 -5.67 6.51
N ILE A 180 -1.06 -6.28 5.81
CA ILE A 180 -2.36 -5.62 5.61
C ILE A 180 -3.12 -5.49 6.92
N LEU A 181 -2.97 -6.44 7.86
CA LEU A 181 -3.59 -6.35 9.18
C LEU A 181 -3.05 -5.16 9.98
N ILE A 182 -1.75 -4.86 9.90
CA ILE A 182 -1.18 -3.64 10.51
C ILE A 182 -1.85 -2.40 9.93
N ALA A 183 -1.86 -2.26 8.59
CA ALA A 183 -2.41 -1.06 7.94
C ALA A 183 -3.90 -0.85 8.22
N VAL A 184 -4.70 -1.92 8.16
CA VAL A 184 -6.14 -1.87 8.46
C VAL A 184 -6.37 -1.50 9.92
N ALA A 185 -5.69 -2.17 10.85
CA ALA A 185 -5.85 -1.92 12.29
C ALA A 185 -5.38 -0.51 12.68
N GLN A 186 -4.28 -0.01 12.11
CA GLN A 186 -3.83 1.37 12.32
C GLN A 186 -4.90 2.38 11.88
N THR A 187 -5.50 2.17 10.71
CA THR A 187 -6.57 3.04 10.19
C THR A 187 -7.83 2.96 11.06
N LEU A 188 -8.24 1.75 11.45
CA LEU A 188 -9.42 1.55 12.29
C LEU A 188 -9.26 2.19 13.67
N ARG A 189 -8.07 2.08 14.28
CA ARG A 189 -7.76 2.63 15.60
C ARG A 189 -8.01 4.13 15.68
N GLU A 190 -7.77 4.87 14.60
CA GLU A 190 -8.05 6.31 14.52
C GLU A 190 -9.54 6.65 14.63
N THR A 191 -10.43 5.67 14.47
CA THR A 191 -11.89 5.86 14.42
C THR A 191 -12.64 5.13 15.52
N THR A 192 -12.28 3.87 15.82
CA THR A 192 -13.12 2.96 16.63
C THR A 192 -12.64 2.78 18.06
N ASN A 193 -11.40 3.13 18.39
CA ASN A 193 -10.74 2.81 19.67
C ASN A 193 -10.87 1.32 20.08
N ASP A 194 -11.03 0.42 19.10
CA ASP A 194 -11.21 -1.01 19.35
C ASP A 194 -9.88 -1.63 19.80
N PRO A 195 -9.80 -2.24 21.01
CA PRO A 195 -8.57 -2.82 21.53
C PRO A 195 -8.00 -3.95 20.65
N LEU A 196 -8.84 -4.58 19.81
CA LEU A 196 -8.37 -5.55 18.82
C LEU A 196 -7.37 -4.95 17.84
N CYS A 197 -7.42 -3.64 17.58
CA CYS A 197 -6.47 -3.00 16.67
C CYS A 197 -5.04 -3.11 17.21
N ASP A 198 -4.81 -2.70 18.46
CA ASP A 198 -3.47 -2.75 19.07
C ASP A 198 -2.96 -4.18 19.22
N GLU A 199 -3.84 -5.11 19.59
CA GLU A 199 -3.53 -6.55 19.68
C GLU A 199 -3.04 -7.09 18.33
N TRP A 200 -3.79 -6.85 17.25
CA TRP A 200 -3.46 -7.40 15.94
C TRP A 200 -2.29 -6.68 15.25
N ILE A 201 -2.06 -5.40 15.54
CA ILE A 201 -0.83 -4.72 15.14
C ILE A 201 0.36 -5.41 15.81
N GLN A 202 0.33 -5.57 17.13
CA GLN A 202 1.44 -6.19 17.87
C GLN A 202 1.70 -7.63 17.39
N ARG A 203 0.65 -8.44 17.27
CA ARG A 203 0.74 -9.82 16.78
C ARG A 203 1.34 -9.91 15.37
N SER A 204 0.94 -9.00 14.47
CA SER A 204 1.44 -8.99 13.10
C SER A 204 2.91 -8.57 13.03
N ILE A 205 3.32 -7.57 13.83
CA ILE A 205 4.73 -7.16 13.93
C ILE A 205 5.59 -8.32 14.47
N ASP A 206 5.13 -8.98 15.53
CA ASP A 206 5.85 -10.12 16.12
C ASP A 206 5.92 -11.32 15.16
N GLU A 207 4.88 -11.53 14.33
CA GLU A 207 4.91 -12.54 13.29
C GLU A 207 5.92 -12.19 12.18
N ILE A 208 5.98 -10.94 11.73
CA ILE A 208 6.98 -10.47 10.74
C ILE A 208 8.39 -10.70 11.27
N GLU A 209 8.67 -10.25 12.49
CA GLU A 209 9.99 -10.36 13.13
C GLU A 209 10.41 -11.81 13.37
N ARG A 210 9.50 -12.65 13.88
CA ARG A 210 9.82 -14.05 14.22
C ARG A 210 9.92 -14.94 12.98
N ASP A 211 8.97 -14.82 12.06
CA ASP A 211 8.74 -15.85 11.05
C ASP A 211 9.28 -15.46 9.67
N PHE A 212 9.19 -14.18 9.29
CA PHE A 212 9.49 -13.72 7.92
C PHE A 212 10.90 -13.12 7.78
N MET A 213 11.44 -12.53 8.84
CA MET A 213 12.84 -12.10 8.86
C MET A 213 13.78 -13.33 8.87
N LYS A 214 14.81 -13.29 8.03
CA LYS A 214 15.87 -14.29 7.94
C LYS A 214 17.23 -13.60 8.01
N PRO A 215 17.79 -13.44 9.23
CA PRO A 215 19.11 -12.84 9.41
C PRO A 215 20.22 -13.53 8.62
N GLU A 216 20.10 -14.83 8.35
CA GLU A 216 21.05 -15.60 7.54
C GLU A 216 21.10 -15.17 6.06
N PHE A 217 20.08 -14.46 5.59
CA PHE A 217 19.99 -13.92 4.22
C PHE A 217 19.94 -12.39 4.20
N ASP A 218 19.93 -11.73 5.36
CA ASP A 218 19.60 -10.31 5.48
C ASP A 218 18.32 -9.94 4.70
N ALA A 219 17.26 -10.73 4.85
CA ALA A 219 16.05 -10.60 4.04
C ALA A 219 14.77 -10.77 4.84
N VAL A 220 13.67 -10.21 4.30
CA VAL A 220 12.31 -10.56 4.69
C VAL A 220 11.68 -11.33 3.54
N LEU A 221 11.31 -12.58 3.80
CA LEU A 221 10.78 -13.47 2.76
C LEU A 221 9.30 -13.21 2.51
N GLU A 222 8.86 -13.34 1.26
CA GLU A 222 7.45 -13.20 0.91
C GLU A 222 6.60 -14.38 1.41
N THR A 223 7.20 -15.56 1.53
CA THR A 223 6.52 -16.81 1.91
C THR A 223 7.42 -17.70 2.77
N VAL A 224 6.85 -18.23 3.84
CA VAL A 224 7.53 -19.14 4.78
C VAL A 224 6.59 -20.29 5.19
N GLY A 225 7.14 -21.30 5.86
CA GLY A 225 6.32 -22.30 6.55
C GLY A 225 5.47 -21.70 7.67
N THR A 226 4.50 -22.45 8.16
CA THR A 226 3.54 -21.96 9.17
C THR A 226 4.20 -21.47 10.45
N ASN A 227 5.38 -21.99 10.79
CA ASN A 227 6.17 -21.60 11.97
C ASN A 227 7.43 -20.80 11.59
N GLY A 228 7.47 -20.21 10.38
CA GLY A 228 8.60 -19.43 9.90
C GLY A 228 9.72 -20.26 9.26
N GLU A 229 9.46 -21.52 8.89
CA GLU A 229 10.46 -22.36 8.25
C GLU A 229 10.85 -21.82 6.87
N PHE A 230 12.16 -21.80 6.59
CA PHE A 230 12.67 -21.54 5.25
C PHE A 230 12.52 -22.78 4.36
N TYR A 231 12.02 -22.58 3.14
CA TYR A 231 11.99 -23.61 2.12
C TYR A 231 12.88 -23.22 0.95
N ASP A 232 13.83 -24.10 0.61
CA ASP A 232 14.75 -23.86 -0.51
C ASP A 232 14.11 -24.15 -1.87
N ASN A 233 13.15 -23.31 -2.26
CA ASN A 233 12.46 -23.33 -3.55
C ASN A 233 12.14 -21.90 -3.99
N PHE A 234 11.46 -21.73 -5.14
CA PHE A 234 11.13 -20.39 -5.65
C PHE A 234 10.28 -19.57 -4.66
N ASP A 235 9.20 -20.11 -4.12
CA ASP A 235 8.33 -19.38 -3.17
C ASP A 235 9.09 -18.99 -1.90
N GLY A 236 9.87 -19.92 -1.33
CA GLY A 236 10.57 -19.72 -0.06
C GLY A 236 11.86 -18.89 -0.15
N ARG A 237 12.36 -18.62 -1.36
CA ARG A 237 13.48 -17.68 -1.59
C ARG A 237 13.03 -16.32 -2.12
N MET A 238 11.75 -16.16 -2.46
CA MET A 238 11.24 -14.93 -3.04
C MET A 238 11.32 -13.77 -2.05
N VAL A 239 11.94 -12.68 -2.48
CA VAL A 239 12.00 -11.39 -1.79
C VAL A 239 11.40 -10.33 -2.71
N CYS A 240 10.48 -9.52 -2.19
CA CYS A 240 9.97 -8.33 -2.86
C CYS A 240 10.45 -7.10 -2.07
N PRO A 241 11.57 -6.46 -2.47
CA PRO A 241 12.16 -5.37 -1.69
C PRO A 241 11.17 -4.24 -1.39
N GLY A 242 10.31 -3.88 -2.35
CA GLY A 242 9.27 -2.87 -2.14
C GLY A 242 8.28 -3.23 -1.04
N HIS A 243 7.90 -4.50 -0.93
CA HIS A 243 6.96 -4.98 0.08
C HIS A 243 7.62 -5.03 1.46
N SER A 244 8.87 -5.48 1.55
CA SER A 244 9.65 -5.43 2.79
C SER A 244 9.88 -3.99 3.27
N ILE A 245 10.14 -3.05 2.37
CA ILE A 245 10.24 -1.61 2.66
C ILE A 245 8.89 -1.04 3.14
N GLU A 246 7.76 -1.48 2.55
CA GLU A 246 6.42 -1.10 3.02
C GLU A 246 6.17 -1.59 4.46
N ALA A 247 6.52 -2.85 4.75
CA ALA A 247 6.44 -3.41 6.09
C ALA A 247 7.28 -2.61 7.10
N ALA A 248 8.50 -2.22 6.70
CA ALA A 248 9.40 -1.44 7.53
C ALA A 248 8.74 -0.13 7.98
N TRP A 249 8.16 0.63 7.04
CA TRP A 249 7.57 1.92 7.41
C TRP A 249 6.23 1.79 8.14
N PHE A 250 5.44 0.72 7.93
CA PHE A 250 4.31 0.43 8.82
C PHE A 250 4.74 0.25 10.28
N ILE A 251 5.86 -0.44 10.51
CA ILE A 251 6.46 -0.64 11.84
C ILE A 251 7.02 0.67 12.40
N LEU A 252 7.71 1.47 11.58
CA LEU A 252 8.21 2.79 11.99
C LEU A 252 7.05 3.75 12.32
N HIS A 253 5.96 3.70 11.55
CA HIS A 253 4.76 4.47 11.82
C HIS A 253 4.16 4.08 13.18
N GLU A 254 4.09 2.78 13.47
CA GLU A 254 3.66 2.30 14.79
C GLU A 254 4.61 2.76 15.90
N ALA A 255 5.92 2.70 15.66
CA ALA A 255 6.92 3.17 16.60
C ALA A 255 6.74 4.65 16.96
N LYS A 256 6.44 5.48 15.96
CA LYS A 256 6.12 6.90 16.13
C LYS A 256 4.86 7.09 16.97
N TYR A 257 3.80 6.32 16.70
CA TYR A 257 2.56 6.35 17.48
C TYR A 257 2.80 5.99 18.95
N ARG A 258 3.66 5.00 19.23
CA ARG A 258 4.01 4.54 20.58
C ARG A 258 5.09 5.38 21.28
N GLY A 259 5.20 6.66 20.93
CA GLY A 259 6.14 7.58 21.57
C GLY A 259 7.60 7.34 21.19
N ASN A 260 7.87 7.00 19.92
CA ASN A 260 9.20 6.64 19.41
C ASN A 260 9.80 5.40 20.09
N ASP A 261 9.03 4.30 20.13
CA ASP A 261 9.49 3.03 20.70
C ASP A 261 10.81 2.58 20.05
N PRO A 262 11.92 2.51 20.82
CA PRO A 262 13.24 2.24 20.26
C PRO A 262 13.39 0.81 19.72
N ARG A 263 12.59 -0.16 20.21
CA ARG A 263 12.60 -1.53 19.68
C ARG A 263 12.01 -1.54 18.27
N LEU A 264 10.85 -0.91 18.10
CA LEU A 264 10.17 -0.84 16.80
C LEU A 264 10.97 -0.01 15.79
N ILE A 265 11.61 1.08 16.23
CA ILE A 265 12.54 1.84 15.37
C ILE A 265 13.66 0.94 14.85
N ARG A 266 14.33 0.18 15.74
CA ARG A 266 15.40 -0.73 15.33
C ARG A 266 14.90 -1.79 14.35
N LEU A 267 13.74 -2.38 14.62
CA LEU A 267 13.13 -3.40 13.76
C LEU A 267 12.84 -2.86 12.36
N GLY A 268 12.10 -1.75 12.26
CA GLY A 268 11.78 -1.12 10.98
C GLY A 268 13.03 -0.69 10.21
N CYS A 269 14.01 -0.08 10.90
CA CYS A 269 15.30 0.28 10.30
C CYS A 269 16.07 -0.93 9.77
N THR A 270 16.08 -2.05 10.50
CA THR A 270 16.77 -3.28 10.08
C THR A 270 16.16 -3.83 8.79
N ILE A 271 14.83 -3.91 8.73
CA ILE A 271 14.12 -4.38 7.53
C ILE A 271 14.40 -3.44 6.36
N LEU A 272 14.38 -2.12 6.57
CA LEU A 272 14.69 -1.13 5.54
C LEU A 272 16.12 -1.30 5.00
N ASP A 273 17.12 -1.42 5.87
CA ASP A 273 18.52 -1.59 5.50
C ASP A 273 18.77 -2.86 4.67
N TRP A 274 18.16 -3.97 5.09
CA TRP A 274 18.20 -5.25 4.40
C TRP A 274 17.59 -5.16 2.99
N SER A 275 16.39 -4.58 2.92
CA SER A 275 15.63 -4.48 1.67
C SER A 275 16.25 -3.49 0.70
N TRP A 276 16.83 -2.39 1.19
CA TRP A 276 17.57 -1.43 0.36
C TRP A 276 18.77 -2.09 -0.32
N ARG A 277 19.60 -2.82 0.44
CA ARG A 277 20.78 -3.52 -0.11
C ARG A 277 20.43 -4.57 -1.16
N LEU A 278 19.34 -5.32 -0.94
CA LEU A 278 18.90 -6.35 -1.90
C LEU A 278 18.19 -5.76 -3.12
N GLY A 279 17.49 -4.64 -2.94
CA GLY A 279 16.56 -4.10 -3.92
C GLY A 279 17.10 -2.98 -4.81
N TRP A 280 18.01 -2.15 -4.32
CA TRP A 280 18.53 -1.03 -5.12
C TRP A 280 19.43 -1.55 -6.26
N ASP A 281 19.22 -1.05 -7.48
CA ASP A 281 20.00 -1.43 -8.64
C ASP A 281 21.17 -0.47 -8.85
N ASP A 282 22.39 -0.89 -8.52
CA ASP A 282 23.58 -0.05 -8.67
C ASP A 282 23.92 0.27 -10.14
N GLN A 283 23.35 -0.45 -11.11
CA GLN A 283 23.63 -0.24 -12.53
C GLN A 283 22.76 0.85 -13.16
N PHE A 284 21.45 0.81 -12.91
CA PHE A 284 20.48 1.72 -13.53
C PHE A 284 19.75 2.64 -12.52
N GLY A 285 20.03 2.48 -11.23
CA GLY A 285 19.25 3.09 -10.16
C GLY A 285 17.85 2.48 -10.04
N GLY A 286 17.12 2.89 -9.01
CA GLY A 286 15.75 2.42 -8.76
C GLY A 286 15.68 1.00 -8.21
N LEU A 287 14.56 0.69 -7.55
CA LEU A 287 14.32 -0.59 -6.91
C LEU A 287 13.90 -1.65 -7.93
N LEU A 288 14.57 -2.79 -7.88
CA LEU A 288 14.18 -4.02 -8.55
C LEU A 288 12.92 -4.59 -7.89
N TYR A 289 12.07 -5.22 -8.70
CA TYR A 289 10.77 -5.68 -8.22
C TYR A 289 10.88 -6.95 -7.37
N TYR A 290 11.58 -7.98 -7.86
CA TYR A 290 11.78 -9.25 -7.14
C TYR A 290 13.25 -9.64 -7.12
N ARG A 291 13.65 -10.30 -6.03
CA ARG A 291 14.98 -10.87 -5.81
C ARG A 291 14.85 -12.27 -5.23
N ASP A 292 15.94 -13.02 -5.31
CA ASP A 292 16.10 -14.31 -4.64
C ASP A 292 17.03 -14.15 -3.44
N ALA A 293 16.63 -14.67 -2.28
CA ALA A 293 17.36 -14.56 -1.01
C ALA A 293 18.77 -15.17 -1.05
N LYS A 294 19.05 -16.10 -1.98
CA LYS A 294 20.39 -16.68 -2.20
C LYS A 294 21.13 -16.06 -3.39
N GLY A 295 20.57 -15.03 -4.01
CA GLY A 295 21.13 -14.40 -5.22
C GLY A 295 21.02 -15.28 -6.48
N LEU A 296 20.15 -16.28 -6.48
CA LEU A 296 19.89 -17.11 -7.66
C LEU A 296 18.98 -16.38 -8.67
N PRO A 297 18.86 -16.86 -9.92
CA PRO A 297 17.89 -16.31 -10.86
C PRO A 297 16.45 -16.41 -10.32
N SER A 298 15.71 -15.30 -10.35
CA SER A 298 14.31 -15.21 -9.93
C SER A 298 13.38 -15.93 -10.91
N ALA A 299 12.25 -16.45 -10.41
CA ALA A 299 11.23 -17.10 -11.25
C ALA A 299 10.36 -16.08 -12.00
N GLU A 300 10.19 -14.90 -11.41
CA GLU A 300 9.41 -13.79 -11.94
C GLU A 300 10.18 -13.19 -13.12
N TYR A 301 9.74 -13.41 -14.35
CA TYR A 301 10.44 -12.90 -15.54
C TYR A 301 10.45 -11.35 -15.66
N TRP A 302 9.66 -10.67 -14.82
CA TRP A 302 9.64 -9.20 -14.68
C TRP A 302 10.41 -8.73 -13.43
N HIS A 303 11.23 -9.57 -12.82
CA HIS A 303 11.87 -9.33 -11.52
C HIS A 303 12.69 -8.04 -11.46
N ASP A 304 13.22 -7.57 -12.58
CA ASP A 304 14.10 -6.40 -12.66
C ASP A 304 13.41 -5.12 -13.13
N MET A 305 12.12 -5.21 -13.48
CA MET A 305 11.31 -4.05 -13.83
C MET A 305 11.20 -3.06 -12.66
N LYS A 306 10.98 -1.80 -12.98
CA LYS A 306 10.82 -0.73 -11.99
C LYS A 306 9.35 -0.36 -11.90
N PHE A 307 8.72 -0.76 -10.80
CA PHE A 307 7.30 -0.48 -10.55
C PHE A 307 7.18 0.84 -9.77
N TRP A 308 6.10 1.59 -9.97
CA TRP A 308 5.91 2.87 -9.28
C TRP A 308 5.83 2.72 -7.76
N TRP A 309 5.09 1.71 -7.28
CA TRP A 309 4.75 1.60 -5.86
C TRP A 309 5.95 1.27 -4.96
N PRO A 310 6.91 0.37 -5.29
CA PRO A 310 8.10 0.17 -4.45
C PRO A 310 8.89 1.46 -4.21
N HIS A 311 8.94 2.34 -5.22
CA HIS A 311 9.61 3.64 -5.10
C HIS A 311 8.81 4.60 -4.22
N ASN A 312 7.48 4.60 -4.31
CA ASN A 312 6.64 5.37 -3.39
C ASN A 312 6.85 4.93 -1.93
N GLU A 313 6.90 3.62 -1.68
CA GLU A 313 7.13 3.09 -0.33
C GLU A 313 8.54 3.37 0.19
N ALA A 314 9.54 3.34 -0.69
CA ALA A 314 10.91 3.69 -0.33
C ALA A 314 11.06 5.16 0.03
N ILE A 315 10.40 6.06 -0.69
CA ILE A 315 10.38 7.49 -0.37
C ILE A 315 9.74 7.72 1.01
N ILE A 316 8.61 7.05 1.32
CA ILE A 316 8.00 7.10 2.65
C ILE A 316 8.97 6.59 3.71
N ALA A 317 9.48 5.37 3.53
CA ALA A 317 10.26 4.66 4.53
C ALA A 317 11.56 5.38 4.88
N THR A 318 12.30 5.83 3.87
CA THR A 318 13.58 6.54 4.05
C THR A 318 13.38 7.91 4.69
N LEU A 319 12.35 8.68 4.30
CA LEU A 319 12.04 9.95 4.95
C LEU A 319 11.64 9.75 6.40
N LEU A 320 10.74 8.80 6.67
CA LEU A 320 10.28 8.51 8.03
C LEU A 320 11.44 8.04 8.92
N ALA A 321 12.28 7.12 8.43
CA ALA A 321 13.45 6.65 9.15
C ALA A 321 14.43 7.79 9.46
N TYR A 322 14.69 8.69 8.51
CA TYR A 322 15.51 9.88 8.75
C TYR A 322 14.90 10.79 9.82
N VAL A 323 13.60 11.08 9.73
CA VAL A 323 12.89 11.93 10.71
C VAL A 323 12.97 11.35 12.12
N MET A 324 12.89 10.03 12.26
CA MET A 324 12.86 9.35 13.55
C MET A 324 14.25 9.14 14.16
N THR A 325 15.29 8.97 13.34
CA THR A 325 16.63 8.58 13.81
C THR A 325 17.68 9.69 13.69
N GLY A 326 17.51 10.62 12.75
CA GLY A 326 18.53 11.58 12.36
C GLY A 326 19.73 10.99 11.59
N ASP A 327 19.72 9.69 11.26
CA ASP A 327 20.81 9.02 10.57
C ASP A 327 20.91 9.49 9.11
N ALA A 328 22.05 10.07 8.74
CA ALA A 328 22.29 10.68 7.44
C ALA A 328 22.11 9.69 6.27
N LYS A 329 22.35 8.39 6.47
CA LYS A 329 22.17 7.39 5.40
C LYS A 329 20.75 7.37 4.85
N TYR A 330 19.75 7.55 5.71
CA TYR A 330 18.35 7.54 5.27
C TYR A 330 17.97 8.80 4.51
N ARG A 331 18.62 9.94 4.81
CA ARG A 331 18.49 11.15 4.01
C ARG A 331 19.08 10.94 2.62
N GLU A 332 20.24 10.30 2.53
CA GLU A 332 20.89 9.99 1.24
C GLU A 332 20.05 9.00 0.42
N TRP A 333 19.52 7.95 1.04
CA TRP A 333 18.62 7.00 0.38
C TRP A 333 17.29 7.63 -0.04
N HIS A 334 16.73 8.53 0.77
CA HIS A 334 15.57 9.31 0.37
C HIS A 334 15.88 10.14 -0.88
N GLN A 335 17.02 10.83 -0.91
CA GLN A 335 17.44 11.61 -2.08
C GLN A 335 17.53 10.74 -3.33
N LEU A 336 18.21 9.59 -3.23
CA LEU A 336 18.35 8.64 -4.33
C LEU A 336 17.00 8.13 -4.84
N ALA A 337 16.13 7.67 -3.94
CA ALA A 337 14.81 7.14 -4.32
C ALA A 337 13.90 8.24 -4.89
N HIS A 338 13.90 9.42 -4.28
CA HIS A 338 13.12 10.58 -4.74
C HIS A 338 13.57 11.03 -6.14
N ASP A 339 14.84 11.38 -6.30
CA ASP A 339 15.36 11.93 -7.55
C ASP A 339 15.16 10.95 -8.70
N TRP A 340 15.47 9.67 -8.45
CA TRP A 340 15.30 8.64 -9.47
C TRP A 340 13.82 8.48 -9.83
N ALA A 341 12.92 8.38 -8.85
CA ALA A 341 11.50 8.18 -9.14
C ALA A 341 10.88 9.36 -9.90
N TYR A 342 11.17 10.59 -9.48
CA TYR A 342 10.65 11.80 -10.12
C TYR A 342 11.30 12.12 -11.48
N ALA A 343 12.47 11.54 -11.78
CA ALA A 343 13.06 11.63 -13.11
C ALA A 343 12.42 10.65 -14.13
N HIS A 344 11.79 9.55 -13.67
CA HIS A 344 11.39 8.45 -14.56
C HIS A 344 9.88 8.17 -14.63
N PHE A 345 9.15 8.35 -13.52
CA PHE A 345 7.72 7.99 -13.48
C PHE A 345 6.74 9.10 -13.88
N PRO A 346 6.93 10.39 -13.53
CA PRO A 346 5.97 11.43 -13.87
C PRO A 346 5.72 11.53 -15.37
N ASP A 347 4.45 11.70 -15.75
CA ASP A 347 4.06 12.04 -17.12
C ASP A 347 3.68 13.52 -17.20
N PRO A 348 4.61 14.43 -17.57
CA PRO A 348 4.35 15.87 -17.57
C PRO A 348 3.31 16.29 -18.62
N GLU A 349 2.94 15.42 -19.57
CA GLU A 349 1.97 15.74 -20.62
C GLU A 349 0.52 15.57 -20.16
N PHE A 350 0.23 14.48 -19.43
CA PHE A 350 -1.14 14.12 -19.03
C PHE A 350 -1.35 14.06 -17.51
N GLY A 351 -0.28 14.26 -16.74
CA GLY A 351 -0.30 14.17 -15.28
C GLY A 351 -0.27 12.74 -14.76
N GLU A 352 -0.11 12.61 -13.44
CA GLU A 352 0.11 11.34 -12.76
C GLU A 352 1.42 10.64 -13.21
N TRP A 353 1.68 9.46 -12.68
CA TRP A 353 2.84 8.62 -12.97
C TRP A 353 2.50 7.44 -13.87
N PHE A 354 3.45 7.07 -14.74
CA PHE A 354 3.48 5.72 -15.28
C PHE A 354 3.59 4.69 -14.15
N GLY A 355 3.06 3.49 -14.39
CA GLY A 355 3.15 2.39 -13.41
C GLY A 355 4.40 1.55 -13.54
N TYR A 356 4.89 1.36 -14.76
CA TYR A 356 5.75 0.23 -15.08
C TYR A 356 6.84 0.64 -16.06
N LEU A 357 8.08 0.48 -15.65
CA LEU A 357 9.25 0.76 -16.46
C LEU A 357 10.07 -0.52 -16.65
N HIS A 358 10.81 -0.58 -17.73
CA HIS A 358 11.90 -1.54 -17.89
C HIS A 358 13.00 -1.27 -16.88
N ARG A 359 13.95 -2.20 -16.74
CA ARG A 359 15.06 -2.07 -15.79
C ARG A 359 15.88 -0.79 -15.98
N ASP A 360 16.03 -0.34 -17.22
CA ASP A 360 16.76 0.88 -17.57
C ASP A 360 15.98 2.19 -17.31
N GLY A 361 14.75 2.10 -16.78
CA GLY A 361 13.90 3.25 -16.49
C GLY A 361 13.05 3.71 -17.69
N THR A 362 13.11 3.06 -18.85
CA THR A 362 12.24 3.40 -19.99
C THR A 362 10.80 2.90 -19.77
N VAL A 363 9.82 3.64 -20.27
CA VAL A 363 8.40 3.31 -20.09
C VAL A 363 8.06 1.97 -20.74
N SER A 364 7.56 1.01 -19.96
CA SER A 364 7.15 -0.30 -20.46
C SER A 364 5.69 -0.32 -20.93
N THR A 365 4.82 0.42 -20.26
CA THR A 365 3.43 0.61 -20.69
C THR A 365 2.94 1.99 -20.33
N GLN A 366 2.10 2.54 -21.21
CA GLN A 366 1.59 3.91 -21.09
C GLN A 366 0.34 4.04 -20.20
N LEU A 367 -0.22 2.91 -19.74
CA LEU A 367 -1.43 2.95 -18.90
C LEU A 367 -1.17 3.69 -17.57
N LYS A 368 -2.16 4.47 -17.12
CA LYS A 368 -2.11 5.19 -15.83
C LYS A 368 -2.80 4.41 -14.72
N GLY A 369 -3.76 3.56 -15.06
CA GLY A 369 -4.47 2.71 -14.11
C GLY A 369 -4.91 1.38 -14.71
N ASN A 370 -5.06 0.37 -13.85
CA ASN A 370 -5.50 -0.97 -14.23
C ASN A 370 -6.13 -1.68 -13.03
N THR A 371 -6.08 -3.01 -12.96
CA THR A 371 -6.63 -3.79 -11.84
C THR A 371 -5.84 -3.66 -10.53
N TRP A 372 -4.63 -3.09 -10.58
CA TRP A 372 -3.67 -3.02 -9.48
C TRP A 372 -3.23 -1.58 -9.16
N LYS A 373 -3.04 -0.75 -10.19
CA LYS A 373 -2.68 0.67 -10.07
C LYS A 373 -3.93 1.54 -10.06
N GLY A 374 -4.03 2.36 -9.02
CA GLY A 374 -5.07 3.37 -8.81
C GLY A 374 -4.57 4.45 -7.83
N PRO A 375 -5.43 5.39 -7.42
CA PRO A 375 -5.09 6.51 -6.53
C PRO A 375 -4.84 6.03 -5.10
N PHE A 376 -3.67 5.45 -4.86
CA PHE A 376 -3.27 4.97 -3.53
C PHE A 376 -1.80 5.23 -3.24
N HIS A 377 -0.87 4.43 -3.77
CA HIS A 377 0.55 4.48 -3.40
C HIS A 377 1.18 5.86 -3.66
N LEU A 378 1.03 6.41 -4.87
CA LEU A 378 1.54 7.74 -5.21
C LEU A 378 0.91 8.85 -4.34
N PRO A 379 -0.42 9.05 -4.33
CA PRO A 379 -1.01 10.12 -3.53
C PRO A 379 -0.83 9.92 -2.02
N ARG A 380 -0.77 8.68 -1.52
CA ARG A 380 -0.42 8.38 -0.11
C ARG A 380 1.00 8.80 0.21
N MET A 381 1.97 8.49 -0.66
CA MET A 381 3.36 8.92 -0.47
C MET A 381 3.44 10.45 -0.46
N GLN A 382 2.83 11.11 -1.45
CA GLN A 382 2.82 12.57 -1.52
C GLN A 382 2.19 13.18 -0.25
N TRP A 383 1.02 12.70 0.17
CA TRP A 383 0.37 13.15 1.39
C TRP A 383 1.23 12.90 2.63
N TYR A 384 1.71 11.68 2.83
CA TYR A 384 2.43 11.30 4.04
C TYR A 384 3.77 12.04 4.17
N CYS A 385 4.54 12.12 3.08
CA CYS A 385 5.81 12.85 3.05
C CYS A 385 5.58 14.36 3.24
N TRP A 386 4.53 14.93 2.65
CA TRP A 386 4.13 16.31 2.93
C TRP A 386 3.86 16.51 4.44
N GLN A 387 3.05 15.66 5.06
CA GLN A 387 2.73 15.75 6.50
C GLN A 387 3.96 15.54 7.41
N LEU A 388 4.95 14.76 6.98
CA LEU A 388 6.22 14.63 7.70
C LEU A 388 7.08 15.89 7.61
N LEU A 389 7.07 16.56 6.45
CA LEU A 389 7.89 17.74 6.19
C LEU A 389 7.28 19.05 6.67
N GLU A 390 6.01 19.10 7.08
CA GLU A 390 5.42 20.30 7.71
C GLU A 390 5.69 20.40 9.21
N LYS A 391 5.97 19.27 9.86
CA LYS A 391 6.40 19.22 11.26
C LYS A 391 7.85 19.67 11.42
#